data_AF-A0A167P4S1-F1
#
_entry.id   AF-A0A167P4S1-F1
#
_cell.length_a   1.000
_cell.length_b   1.000
_cell.length_c   1.000
_cell.angle_alpha   90.00
_cell.angle_beta   90.00
_cell.angle_gamma   90.00
#
_symmetry.space_group_name_H-M   'P 1'
#
loop_
_entity.id
_entity.type
_entity.pdbx_description
1 polymer ?
#
loop_
_entity_poly.entity_id
_entity_poly.type
_entity_poly.pdbx_seq_one_letter_code
_entity_poly.pdbx_strand_id
1 'polypeptide(L)'
;MLSTNKNSTSDMKIYKWTNPKKVNLQQPFLYHICINTGQAEFNYIGKASKKSRLNEYRRNVAKILDGKARRPKTKRNGEPQSPGNLRYRYVHLVLALAHKQNWEIKHYPIENVEKDNLNDREQQVIKELNTTCENFGLNEKQTWEIEELEALSLELLKGLK
;
A
#
# COMPACT_ATOMS: atom_id res chain seq x y z
N MET A 1 -3.52 13.56 -39.58
CA MET A 1 -3.94 12.28 -38.96
C MET A 1 -3.15 12.11 -37.68
N LEU A 2 -3.77 12.42 -36.54
CA LEU A 2 -3.13 12.31 -35.22
C LEU A 2 -3.21 10.85 -34.77
N SER A 3 -2.05 10.18 -34.76
CA SER A 3 -1.91 8.84 -34.21
C SER A 3 -1.97 8.94 -32.68
N THR A 4 -3.11 8.58 -32.11
CA THR A 4 -3.24 8.38 -30.67
C THR A 4 -2.64 7.03 -30.32
N ASN A 5 -1.44 7.04 -29.75
CA ASN A 5 -0.84 5.86 -29.14
C ASN A 5 -1.75 5.40 -28.00
N LYS A 6 -2.61 4.42 -28.29
CA LYS A 6 -3.21 3.55 -27.30
C LYS A 6 -2.10 2.65 -26.76
N ASN A 7 -1.29 3.19 -25.84
CA ASN A 7 -0.48 2.34 -24.99
C ASN A 7 -1.45 1.47 -24.18
N SER A 8 -1.55 0.21 -24.58
CA SER A 8 -2.28 -0.83 -23.89
C SER A 8 -1.76 -0.89 -22.46
N THR A 9 -2.54 -0.37 -21.52
CA THR A 9 -2.30 -0.38 -20.06
C THR A 9 -2.38 -1.79 -19.47
N SER A 10 -2.44 -2.83 -20.30
CA SER A 10 -2.85 -4.18 -19.90
C SER A 10 -1.73 -5.10 -19.41
N ASP A 11 -0.45 -4.69 -19.39
CA ASP A 11 0.63 -5.61 -19.00
C ASP A 11 1.77 -5.01 -18.15
N MET A 12 1.58 -3.85 -17.52
CA MET A 12 2.50 -3.48 -16.44
C MET A 12 2.29 -4.46 -15.28
N LYS A 13 3.30 -5.31 -15.03
CA LYS A 13 3.29 -6.21 -13.88
C LYS A 13 3.30 -5.38 -12.61
N ILE A 14 2.25 -5.50 -11.78
CA ILE A 14 2.21 -4.92 -10.44
C ILE A 14 3.49 -5.29 -9.70
N TYR A 15 4.14 -4.28 -9.09
CA TYR A 15 5.41 -4.37 -8.36
C TYR A 15 5.51 -5.62 -7.47
N LYS A 16 6.72 -6.16 -7.28
CA LYS A 16 6.96 -7.28 -6.37
C LYS A 16 7.64 -6.79 -5.10
N TRP A 17 7.37 -7.47 -3.99
CA TRP A 17 8.16 -7.29 -2.77
C TRP A 17 9.40 -8.20 -2.81
N THR A 18 10.44 -7.83 -2.06
CA THR A 18 11.71 -8.55 -1.95
C THR A 18 12.04 -8.84 -0.48
N ASN A 19 13.00 -9.73 -0.19
CA ASN A 19 13.48 -9.98 1.18
C ASN A 19 15.01 -9.87 1.24
N PRO A 20 15.57 -8.65 1.05
CA PRO A 20 17.01 -8.45 0.99
C PRO A 20 17.69 -8.74 2.34
N LYS A 21 16.98 -8.51 3.45
CA LYS A 21 17.47 -8.73 4.81
C LYS A 21 17.31 -10.18 5.30
N LYS A 22 16.80 -11.09 4.46
CA LYS A 22 16.55 -12.50 4.80
C LYS A 22 15.74 -12.69 6.09
N VAL A 23 14.78 -11.80 6.36
CA VAL A 23 13.89 -11.86 7.53
C VAL A 23 13.11 -13.17 7.52
N ASN A 24 12.99 -13.83 8.67
CA ASN A 24 12.25 -15.07 8.81
C ASN A 24 10.73 -14.81 8.74
N LEU A 25 10.11 -15.12 7.60
CA LEU A 25 8.69 -14.84 7.37
C LEU A 25 7.72 -15.84 8.06
N GLN A 26 8.26 -16.78 8.84
CA GLN A 26 7.48 -17.69 9.70
C GLN A 26 7.24 -17.12 11.10
N GLN A 27 8.03 -16.12 11.50
CA GLN A 27 7.86 -15.38 12.76
C GLN A 27 7.13 -14.05 12.49
N PRO A 28 6.64 -13.34 13.51
CA PRO A 28 6.19 -11.97 13.33
C PRO A 28 7.33 -11.05 12.88
N PHE A 29 6.98 -10.09 12.03
CA PHE A 29 7.92 -9.15 11.43
C PHE A 29 7.27 -7.82 11.11
N LEU A 30 8.11 -6.79 11.04
CA LEU A 30 7.77 -5.53 10.42
C LEU A 30 8.19 -5.53 8.95
N TYR A 31 7.51 -4.74 8.13
CA TYR A 31 7.84 -4.49 6.73
C TYR A 31 7.71 -3.02 6.41
N HIS A 32 8.47 -2.61 5.40
CA HIS A 32 8.50 -1.25 4.88
C HIS A 32 8.00 -1.22 3.45
N ILE A 33 7.16 -0.23 3.14
CA ILE A 33 6.79 0.17 1.78
C ILE A 33 7.23 1.61 1.60
N CYS A 34 8.18 1.82 0.70
CA CYS A 34 8.71 3.11 0.27
C CYS A 34 8.33 3.32 -1.19
N ILE A 35 7.79 4.50 -1.50
CA ILE A 35 7.37 4.90 -2.84
C ILE A 35 8.04 6.22 -3.15
N ASN A 36 8.87 6.25 -4.18
CA ASN A 36 9.62 7.43 -4.59
C ASN A 36 9.07 8.00 -5.90
N THR A 37 8.61 9.25 -5.85
CA THR A 37 8.03 9.95 -7.00
C THR A 37 9.04 10.76 -7.82
N GLY A 38 10.29 10.82 -7.36
CA GLY A 38 11.34 11.73 -7.83
C GLY A 38 11.32 13.09 -7.13
N GLN A 39 10.20 13.49 -6.54
CA GLN A 39 10.02 14.76 -5.82
C GLN A 39 9.80 14.54 -4.31
N ALA A 40 9.15 13.43 -3.96
CA ALA A 40 8.80 13.10 -2.60
C ALA A 40 8.94 11.59 -2.37
N GLU A 41 9.11 11.23 -1.10
CA GLU A 41 9.11 9.84 -0.66
C GLU A 41 7.93 9.60 0.30
N PHE A 42 7.09 8.63 -0.05
CA PHE A 42 6.02 8.16 0.81
C PHE A 42 6.44 6.88 1.51
N ASN A 43 6.24 6.84 2.82
CA ASN A 43 6.68 5.72 3.64
C ASN A 43 5.55 5.12 4.46
N TYR A 44 5.54 3.80 4.53
CA TYR A 44 4.58 3.03 5.28
C TYR A 44 5.26 1.87 5.99
N ILE A 45 5.07 1.80 7.30
CA ILE A 45 5.47 0.65 8.10
C ILE A 45 4.24 -0.21 8.37
N GLY A 46 4.39 -1.51 8.22
CA GLY A 46 3.36 -2.42 8.67
C GLY A 46 3.92 -3.63 9.37
N LYS A 47 3.07 -4.28 10.15
CA LYS A 47 3.36 -5.56 10.80
C LYS A 47 2.62 -6.74 10.19
N ALA A 48 3.22 -7.92 10.30
CA ALA A 48 2.65 -9.17 9.86
C ALA A 48 3.16 -10.35 10.68
N SER A 49 2.33 -11.39 10.81
CA SER A 49 2.75 -12.70 11.35
C SER A 49 2.81 -13.79 10.27
N LYS A 50 2.49 -13.43 9.02
CA LYS A 50 2.43 -14.36 7.88
C LYS A 50 2.87 -13.65 6.60
N LYS A 51 3.68 -14.33 5.79
CA LYS A 51 4.10 -13.89 4.43
C LYS A 51 2.93 -13.45 3.53
N SER A 52 1.75 -14.04 3.69
CA SER A 52 0.56 -13.72 2.88
C SER A 52 0.19 -12.24 2.96
N ARG A 53 0.49 -11.54 4.06
CA ARG A 53 0.25 -10.10 4.21
C ARG A 53 1.01 -9.28 3.16
N LEU A 54 2.26 -9.63 2.83
CA LEU A 54 3.05 -8.92 1.81
C LEU A 54 2.40 -9.04 0.41
N ASN A 55 1.76 -10.18 0.13
CA ASN A 55 1.03 -10.39 -1.12
C ASN A 55 -0.34 -9.69 -1.14
N GLU A 56 -0.93 -9.40 0.02
CA GLU A 56 -2.24 -8.75 0.13
C GLU A 56 -2.24 -7.37 -0.52
N TYR A 57 -1.16 -6.59 -0.35
CA TYR A 57 -1.01 -5.27 -0.95
C TYR A 57 -1.09 -5.30 -2.47
N ARG A 58 -0.35 -6.20 -3.12
CA ARG A 58 -0.39 -6.37 -4.58
C ARG A 58 -1.77 -6.75 -5.09
N ARG A 59 -2.46 -7.67 -4.38
CA ARG A 59 -3.83 -8.09 -4.74
C ARG A 59 -4.82 -6.94 -4.60
N ASN A 60 -4.68 -6.12 -3.56
CA ASN A 60 -5.53 -4.94 -3.36
C ASN A 60 -5.27 -3.89 -4.44
N VAL A 61 -4.01 -3.66 -4.83
CA VAL A 61 -3.67 -2.79 -5.95
C VAL A 61 -4.31 -3.29 -7.25
N ALA A 62 -4.22 -4.59 -7.55
CA ALA A 62 -4.88 -5.17 -8.72
C ALA A 62 -6.39 -4.88 -8.73
N LYS A 63 -7.08 -5.07 -7.60
CA LYS A 63 -8.51 -4.76 -7.48
C LYS A 63 -8.80 -3.27 -7.70
N ILE A 64 -7.97 -2.38 -7.16
CA ILE A 64 -8.14 -0.94 -7.33
C ILE A 64 -8.00 -0.55 -8.80
N LEU A 65 -7.01 -1.11 -9.50
CA LEU A 65 -6.81 -0.87 -10.93
C LEU A 65 -7.99 -1.39 -11.77
N ASP A 66 -8.65 -2.46 -11.32
CA ASP A 66 -9.90 -2.99 -11.90
C ASP A 66 -11.17 -2.21 -11.48
N GLY A 67 -11.06 -1.15 -10.66
CA GLY A 67 -12.21 -0.42 -10.13
C GLY A 67 -13.07 -1.24 -9.14
N LYS A 68 -12.50 -2.25 -8.49
CA LYS A 68 -13.22 -3.16 -7.58
C LYS A 68 -13.05 -2.76 -6.12
N ALA A 69 -14.12 -2.92 -5.35
CA ALA A 69 -14.09 -2.78 -3.89
C ALA A 69 -13.14 -3.80 -3.22
N ARG A 70 -12.66 -3.49 -2.00
CA ARG A 70 -11.70 -4.34 -1.27
C ARG A 70 -12.25 -5.73 -1.00
N ARG A 71 -13.50 -5.79 -0.56
CA ARG A 71 -14.29 -7.01 -0.36
C ARG A 71 -15.71 -6.81 -0.88
N PRO A 72 -16.45 -7.90 -1.17
CA PRO A 72 -17.88 -7.82 -1.46
C PRO A 72 -18.66 -7.18 -0.29
N LYS A 73 -19.74 -6.46 -0.63
CA LYS A 73 -20.65 -5.80 0.33
C LYS A 73 -21.36 -6.77 1.26
N THR A 74 -21.49 -8.04 0.84
CA THR A 74 -22.15 -9.10 1.59
C THR A 74 -21.17 -10.24 1.85
N LYS A 75 -21.20 -10.81 3.06
CA LYS A 75 -20.48 -12.03 3.44
C LYS A 75 -21.13 -13.26 2.80
N ARG A 76 -20.45 -14.41 2.89
CA ARG A 76 -20.98 -15.69 2.35
C ARG A 76 -22.27 -16.15 3.04
N ASN A 77 -22.46 -15.79 4.30
CA ASN A 77 -23.66 -16.10 5.08
C ASN A 77 -24.82 -15.12 4.84
N GLY A 78 -24.72 -14.23 3.85
CA GLY A 78 -25.78 -13.26 3.53
C GLY A 78 -25.77 -11.98 4.38
N GLU A 79 -24.96 -11.91 5.44
CA GLU A 79 -24.86 -10.71 6.27
C GLU A 79 -24.08 -9.57 5.59
N PRO A 80 -24.39 -8.31 5.91
CA PRO A 80 -23.56 -7.18 5.51
C PRO A 80 -22.11 -7.32 5.96
N GLN A 81 -21.19 -6.87 5.11
CA GLN A 81 -19.78 -6.74 5.45
C GLN A 81 -19.57 -5.58 6.42
N SER A 82 -18.58 -5.69 7.32
CA SER A 82 -18.23 -4.56 8.18
C SER A 82 -17.63 -3.40 7.37
N PRO A 83 -17.88 -2.12 7.73
CA PRO A 83 -17.38 -0.97 6.98
C PRO A 83 -15.86 -1.00 6.76
N GLY A 84 -15.07 -1.31 7.80
CA GLY A 84 -13.61 -1.37 7.69
C GLY A 84 -13.08 -2.46 6.74
N ASN A 85 -13.89 -3.46 6.40
CA ASN A 85 -13.54 -4.49 5.42
C ASN A 85 -13.81 -4.06 3.98
N LEU A 86 -14.62 -3.03 3.76
CA LEU A 86 -14.90 -2.43 2.46
C LEU A 86 -13.85 -1.39 2.06
N ARG A 87 -13.26 -0.73 3.06
CA ARG A 87 -12.32 0.38 2.87
C ARG A 87 -10.88 -0.09 2.66
N TYR A 88 -10.19 0.55 1.74
CA TYR A 88 -8.75 0.43 1.52
C TYR A 88 -7.97 1.37 2.45
N ARG A 89 -6.78 0.95 2.87
CA ARG A 89 -5.81 1.86 3.52
C ARG A 89 -5.23 2.84 2.51
N TYR A 90 -4.85 4.05 2.94
CA TYR A 90 -4.30 5.09 2.07
C TYR A 90 -3.06 4.64 1.30
N VAL A 91 -2.18 3.83 1.90
CA VAL A 91 -1.03 3.23 1.19
C VAL A 91 -1.42 2.46 -0.08
N HIS A 92 -2.62 1.87 -0.16
CA HIS A 92 -3.06 1.23 -1.41
C HIS A 92 -3.39 2.23 -2.53
N LEU A 93 -3.86 3.43 -2.19
CA LEU A 93 -4.06 4.53 -3.15
C LEU A 93 -2.70 4.92 -3.74
N VAL A 94 -1.73 5.21 -2.88
CA VAL A 94 -0.39 5.64 -3.31
C VAL A 94 0.29 4.55 -4.14
N LEU A 95 0.15 3.27 -3.77
CA LEU A 95 0.67 2.16 -4.57
C LEU A 95 -0.02 2.02 -5.94
N ALA A 96 -1.33 2.23 -6.02
CA ALA A 96 -2.05 2.20 -7.28
C ALA A 96 -1.65 3.37 -8.19
N LEU A 97 -1.42 4.56 -7.62
CA LEU A 97 -0.88 5.71 -8.35
C LEU A 97 0.57 5.47 -8.78
N ALA A 98 1.41 4.94 -7.91
CA ALA A 98 2.78 4.58 -8.25
C ALA A 98 2.84 3.63 -9.44
N HIS A 99 1.91 2.69 -9.51
CA HIS A 99 1.77 1.83 -10.68
C HIS A 99 1.39 2.62 -11.96
N LYS A 100 0.39 3.50 -11.90
CA LYS A 100 -0.07 4.30 -13.04
C LYS A 100 0.96 5.33 -13.53
N GLN A 101 1.73 5.90 -12.60
CA GLN A 101 2.72 6.96 -12.85
C GLN A 101 4.14 6.40 -13.04
N ASN A 102 4.32 5.08 -12.97
CA ASN A 102 5.62 4.41 -13.03
C ASN A 102 6.64 4.92 -11.97
N TRP A 103 6.17 5.17 -10.75
CA TRP A 103 7.02 5.53 -9.62
C TRP A 103 7.75 4.29 -9.06
N GLU A 104 8.92 4.51 -8.46
CA GLU A 104 9.70 3.43 -7.85
C GLU A 104 9.00 2.95 -6.57
N ILE A 105 8.89 1.63 -6.41
CA ILE A 105 8.30 1.00 -5.21
C ILE A 105 9.28 0.01 -4.62
N LYS A 106 9.67 0.23 -3.36
CA LYS A 106 10.43 -0.73 -2.55
C LYS A 106 9.52 -1.28 -1.47
N HIS A 107 9.29 -2.60 -1.48
CA HIS A 107 8.49 -3.28 -0.48
C HIS A 107 9.26 -4.49 0.06
N TYR A 108 9.59 -4.48 1.34
CA TYR A 108 10.41 -5.53 1.94
C TYR A 108 10.20 -5.65 3.46
N PRO A 109 10.34 -6.87 4.04
CA PRO A 109 10.40 -7.04 5.49
C PRO A 109 11.68 -6.39 6.05
N ILE A 110 11.59 -5.80 7.23
CA ILE A 110 12.69 -5.03 7.86
C ILE A 110 13.33 -5.78 9.02
N GLU A 111 12.54 -6.38 9.90
CA GLU A 111 13.03 -7.11 11.09
C GLU A 111 11.99 -8.10 11.62
N ASN A 112 12.46 -9.15 12.29
CA ASN A 112 11.61 -10.01 13.11
C ASN A 112 11.37 -9.36 14.47
N VAL A 113 10.17 -9.53 15.03
CA VAL A 113 9.80 -8.99 16.33
C VAL A 113 8.99 -10.04 17.08
N GLU A 114 9.19 -10.12 18.39
CA GLU A 114 8.34 -10.93 19.24
C GLU A 114 6.87 -10.51 19.13
N LYS A 115 5.98 -11.50 19.18
CA LYS A 115 4.54 -11.27 18.93
C LYS A 115 3.96 -10.22 19.88
N ASP A 116 4.36 -10.27 21.14
CA ASP A 116 3.82 -9.42 22.19
C ASP A 116 4.32 -7.97 22.07
N ASN A 117 5.50 -7.78 21.46
CA ASN A 117 6.12 -6.46 21.26
C ASN A 117 5.86 -5.87 19.87
N LEU A 118 5.13 -6.58 19.00
CA LEU A 118 4.99 -6.24 17.59
C LEU A 118 4.30 -4.88 17.38
N ASN A 119 3.33 -4.54 18.24
CA ASN A 119 2.62 -3.27 18.16
C ASN A 119 3.51 -2.10 18.58
N ASP A 120 4.14 -2.22 19.74
CA ASP A 120 4.96 -1.14 20.30
C ASP A 120 6.17 -0.87 19.40
N ARG A 121 6.79 -1.93 18.88
CA ARG A 121 7.90 -1.80 17.94
C ARG A 121 7.47 -1.16 16.62
N GLU A 122 6.28 -1.48 16.08
CA GLU A 122 5.74 -0.82 14.89
C GLU A 122 5.59 0.70 15.12
N GLN A 123 5.04 1.10 16.26
CA GLN A 123 4.85 2.52 16.60
C GLN A 123 6.19 3.24 16.78
N GLN A 124 7.17 2.58 17.41
CA GLN A 124 8.50 3.14 17.55
C GLN A 124 9.14 3.40 16.18
N VAL A 125 9.09 2.43 15.25
CA VAL A 125 9.68 2.57 13.92
C VAL A 125 8.96 3.63 13.08
N ILE A 126 7.63 3.75 13.19
CA ILE A 126 6.87 4.83 12.55
C ILE A 126 7.34 6.19 13.04
N LYS A 127 7.50 6.34 14.36
CA LYS A 127 7.98 7.59 14.97
C LYS A 127 9.41 7.92 14.52
N GLU A 128 10.32 6.94 14.55
CA GLU A 128 11.70 7.09 14.07
C GLU A 128 11.71 7.63 12.63
N LEU A 129 10.97 6.99 11.72
CA LEU A 129 10.90 7.42 10.31
C LEU A 129 10.32 8.82 10.12
N ASN A 130 9.27 9.18 10.85
CA ASN A 130 8.66 10.50 10.78
C ASN A 130 9.61 11.61 11.29
N THR A 131 10.57 11.28 12.15
CA THR A 131 11.54 12.26 12.68
C THR A 131 12.79 12.43 11.82
N THR A 132 13.17 11.40 11.07
CA THR A 132 14.44 11.40 10.32
C THR A 132 14.31 11.84 8.87
N CYS A 133 13.09 11.97 8.36
CA CYS A 133 12.88 12.24 6.96
C CYS A 133 11.80 13.30 6.74
N GLU A 134 11.99 14.17 5.75
CA GLU A 134 10.96 15.07 5.20
C GLU A 134 9.92 14.27 4.38
N ASN A 135 9.49 13.13 4.92
CA ASN A 135 8.73 12.11 4.20
C ASN A 135 7.25 12.14 4.59
N PHE A 136 6.39 11.79 3.63
CA PHE A 136 4.96 11.70 3.86
C PHE A 136 4.61 10.34 4.49
N GLY A 137 4.41 10.34 5.82
CA GLY A 137 3.95 9.17 6.56
C GLY A 137 2.53 8.75 6.14
N LEU A 138 2.38 7.48 5.75
CA LEU A 138 1.11 6.92 5.28
C LEU A 138 0.29 6.20 6.38
N ASN A 139 0.91 5.95 7.54
CA ASN A 139 0.34 5.14 8.61
C ASN A 139 -0.90 5.74 9.28
N GLU A 140 -0.95 7.07 9.40
CA GLU A 140 -2.02 7.81 10.10
C GLU A 140 -3.12 8.31 9.15
N LYS A 141 -2.99 8.05 7.85
CA LYS A 141 -3.94 8.52 6.85
C LYS A 141 -5.25 7.73 6.89
N GLN A 142 -6.35 8.41 6.59
CA GLN A 142 -7.68 7.82 6.59
C GLN A 142 -7.82 6.70 5.55
N THR A 143 -8.68 5.74 5.86
CA THR A 143 -9.09 4.69 4.91
C THR A 143 -10.16 5.22 3.95
N TRP A 144 -10.31 4.62 2.78
CA TRP A 144 -11.15 5.13 1.69
C TRP A 144 -11.87 4.01 0.93
N GLU A 145 -12.98 4.34 0.27
CA GLU A 145 -13.79 3.46 -0.57
C GLU A 145 -13.44 3.60 -2.05
N ILE A 146 -13.72 2.60 -2.87
CA ILE A 146 -13.26 2.60 -4.27
C ILE A 146 -13.87 3.75 -5.08
N GLU A 147 -15.06 4.18 -4.71
CA GLU A 147 -15.78 5.32 -5.25
C GLU A 147 -15.04 6.65 -5.03
N GLU A 148 -14.17 6.74 -4.01
CA GLU A 148 -13.36 7.92 -3.70
C GLU A 148 -12.06 7.99 -4.53
N LEU A 149 -11.76 6.97 -5.35
CA LEU A 149 -10.47 6.81 -6.04
C LEU A 149 -10.07 8.03 -6.87
N GLU A 150 -10.99 8.54 -7.70
CA GLU A 150 -10.68 9.63 -8.63
C GLU A 150 -10.36 10.94 -7.89
N ALA A 151 -11.22 11.32 -6.95
CA ALA A 151 -11.05 12.53 -6.16
C ALA A 151 -9.72 12.51 -5.37
N LEU A 152 -9.45 11.42 -4.65
CA LEU A 152 -8.22 11.27 -3.86
C LEU A 152 -6.96 11.22 -4.74
N SER A 153 -7.07 10.63 -5.94
CA SER A 153 -5.95 10.59 -6.90
C SER A 153 -5.57 12.00 -7.37
N LEU A 154 -6.58 12.82 -7.72
CA LEU A 154 -6.38 14.20 -8.16
C LEU A 154 -5.80 15.07 -7.04
N GLU A 155 -6.31 14.93 -5.83
CA GLU A 155 -5.81 15.65 -4.66
C GLU A 155 -4.33 15.35 -4.41
N LEU A 156 -3.96 14.07 -4.35
CA LEU A 156 -2.56 13.66 -4.11
C LEU A 156 -1.64 14.18 -5.21
N LEU A 157 -2.02 14.02 -6.48
CA LEU A 157 -1.18 14.46 -7.61
C LEU A 157 -1.03 15.98 -7.69
N LYS A 158 -2.01 16.76 -7.23
CA LYS A 158 -1.88 18.22 -7.12
C LYS A 158 -0.89 18.61 -6.04
N GLY A 159 -0.86 17.91 -4.91
CA GLY A 159 0.07 18.18 -3.81
C GLY A 159 1.54 17.82 -4.10
N LEU A 160 1.82 17.12 -5.21
CA LEU A 160 3.17 16.79 -5.66
C LEU A 160 3.75 17.81 -6.68
N LYS A 161 2.91 18.68 -7.25
CA LYS A 161 3.32 19.70 -8.24
C LYS A 161 3.74 20.99 -7.55
#